data_AF-A0A5N6BPW1-F1
#
_entry.id   AF-A0A5N6BPW1-F1
#
_cell.length_a   1.000
_cell.length_b   1.000
_cell.length_c   1.000
_cell.angle_alpha   90.00
_cell.angle_beta   90.00
_cell.angle_gamma   90.00
#
_symmetry.space_group_name_H-M   'P 1'
#
loop_
_entity.id
_entity.type
_entity.pdbx_description
1 polymer ?
#
loop_
_entity_poly.entity_id
_entity_poly.type
_entity_poly.pdbx_seq_one_letter_code
_entity_poly.pdbx_strand_id
1 'polypeptide(L)'
;MTNQTDNFPDLMSDDSFEVVMRGYSRRQVHDYMVRTRNQIRDLEERLARTIDQAEQSRLELAEARRRMTESPQNPDELGERLSQILKLAQEEAAANKEASEAEARRLRETSAAEAERLVTSAREQADAIRAAAQEEAERRVADATATSERLLAQAGADAEGTLGAARAEADETLRSARAEGERQLSAARMEAERLLVEARGQAEAMLAAAQQRVNALDEHTGRRVAYLTDTHTEVVRRLNEIGSVLGDLMHRETAAGPLIDEAAVLPPAPQVHAIAAGAPDQGHDQSYEQRHELVEDPRQALEAAPSGHEANDAATGQGPTDGDEDDAVLIVDDGRHENGHDVTPSPEDTDVNLGRVRRALPDGESVANK
;
A
#
# COMPACT_ATOMS: atom_id res chain seq x y z
N MET A 1 80.06 97.37 39.44
CA MET A 1 80.43 98.09 40.67
C MET A 1 81.83 97.66 41.07
N THR A 2 82.58 98.54 41.73
CA THR A 2 83.81 98.27 42.52
C THR A 2 85.00 97.60 41.80
N ASN A 3 86.13 98.30 41.77
CA ASN A 3 87.44 97.67 41.48
C ASN A 3 87.84 96.75 42.63
N GLN A 4 88.49 95.63 42.32
CA GLN A 4 89.35 94.92 43.26
C GLN A 4 90.55 94.37 42.47
N THR A 5 91.55 95.23 42.24
CA THR A 5 92.81 94.83 41.62
C THR A 5 93.68 94.17 42.68
N ASP A 6 93.40 92.90 43.01
CA ASP A 6 94.20 92.12 43.96
C ASP A 6 95.57 91.81 43.33
N ASN A 7 96.46 92.78 43.51
CA ASN A 7 97.83 92.81 43.01
C ASN A 7 98.70 91.84 43.81
N PHE A 8 98.56 90.54 43.55
CA PHE A 8 99.38 89.49 44.14
C PHE A 8 100.86 89.73 43.78
N PRO A 9 101.74 90.02 44.77
CA PRO A 9 103.15 90.28 44.50
C PRO A 9 103.88 88.99 44.14
N ASP A 10 104.99 89.15 43.42
CA ASP A 10 105.80 88.09 42.80
C ASP A 10 106.19 86.93 43.75
N LEU A 11 105.35 85.89 43.78
CA LEU A 11 105.56 84.70 44.61
C LEU A 11 106.50 83.66 43.95
N MET A 12 107.22 84.02 42.89
CA MET A 12 108.17 83.13 42.20
C MET A 12 109.44 82.82 43.02
N SER A 13 109.64 83.52 44.15
CA SER A 13 110.95 83.74 44.77
C SER A 13 111.32 82.88 45.98
N ASP A 14 110.41 82.09 46.56
CA ASP A 14 110.70 81.32 47.81
C ASP A 14 110.30 79.83 47.72
N ASP A 15 110.40 79.26 46.52
CA ASP A 15 110.08 77.87 46.21
C ASP A 15 111.25 76.95 46.64
N SER A 16 111.56 76.94 47.95
CA SER A 16 112.69 76.20 48.53
C SER A 16 112.28 75.36 49.75
N PHE A 17 112.62 74.07 49.71
CA PHE A 17 112.21 73.09 50.73
C PHE A 17 113.31 72.77 51.75
N GLU A 18 112.93 72.58 53.00
CA GLU A 18 113.79 72.12 54.09
C GLU A 18 114.33 70.70 53.82
N VAL A 19 115.61 70.46 54.16
CA VAL A 19 116.33 69.22 53.81
C VAL A 19 116.51 68.32 55.04
N VAL A 20 115.70 67.25 55.11
CA VAL A 20 115.72 66.26 56.20
C VAL A 20 116.48 65.00 55.79
N MET A 21 117.18 64.34 56.72
CA MET A 21 118.07 63.18 56.50
C MET A 21 117.46 61.95 55.79
N ARG A 22 116.12 61.85 55.67
CA ARG A 22 115.39 60.87 54.84
C ARG A 22 114.25 61.52 54.04
N GLY A 23 114.50 62.72 53.51
CA GLY A 23 113.57 63.43 52.63
C GLY A 23 113.60 62.96 51.16
N TYR A 24 112.71 63.54 50.34
CA TYR A 24 112.71 63.36 48.89
C TYR A 24 113.94 63.98 48.23
N SER A 25 114.39 63.44 47.10
CA SER A 25 115.58 63.97 46.41
C SER A 25 115.32 65.38 45.88
N ARG A 26 116.12 66.36 46.32
CA ARG A 26 116.01 67.77 45.89
C ARG A 26 115.97 67.95 44.37
N ARG A 27 116.67 67.09 43.61
CA ARG A 27 116.61 67.11 42.13
C ARG A 27 115.25 66.63 41.60
N GLN A 28 114.73 65.52 42.13
CA GLN A 28 113.40 65.02 41.75
C GLN A 28 112.29 66.01 42.12
N VAL A 29 112.42 66.69 43.25
CA VAL A 29 111.49 67.75 43.68
C VAL A 29 111.57 68.94 42.70
N HIS A 30 112.76 69.42 42.35
CA HIS A 30 112.91 70.50 41.37
C HIS A 30 112.40 70.10 39.96
N ASP A 31 112.74 68.90 39.48
CA ASP A 31 112.23 68.33 38.22
C ASP A 31 110.68 68.23 38.23
N TYR A 32 110.07 67.98 39.39
CA TYR A 32 108.63 67.97 39.60
C TYR A 32 108.04 69.40 39.64
N MET A 33 108.67 70.35 40.33
CA MET A 33 108.22 71.75 40.38
C MET A 33 108.23 72.41 39.00
N VAL A 34 109.28 72.18 38.21
CA VAL A 34 109.36 72.65 36.81
C VAL A 34 108.23 72.04 35.98
N ARG A 35 107.93 70.74 36.18
CA ARG A 35 106.78 70.08 35.53
C ARG A 35 105.44 70.70 35.97
N THR A 36 105.24 70.94 37.26
CA THR A 36 104.01 71.52 37.81
C THR A 36 103.81 72.97 37.35
N ARG A 37 104.87 73.79 37.33
CA ARG A 37 104.83 75.16 36.77
C ARG A 37 104.49 75.14 35.27
N ASN A 38 105.10 74.23 34.50
CA ASN A 38 104.75 74.04 33.08
C ASN A 38 103.30 73.55 32.88
N GLN A 39 102.80 72.70 33.78
CA GLN A 39 101.42 72.20 33.75
C GLN A 39 100.41 73.30 34.14
N ILE A 40 100.71 74.14 35.13
CA ILE A 40 99.92 75.34 35.46
C ILE A 40 99.85 76.25 34.23
N ARG A 41 100.99 76.55 33.62
CA ARG A 41 101.06 77.37 32.41
C ARG A 41 100.27 76.78 31.24
N ASP A 42 100.35 75.48 30.96
CA ASP A 42 99.54 74.85 29.89
C ASP A 42 98.04 74.88 30.23
N LEU A 43 97.65 74.73 31.50
CA LEU A 43 96.27 74.89 31.93
C LEU A 43 95.78 76.34 31.80
N GLU A 44 96.61 77.34 32.10
CA GLU A 44 96.32 78.77 31.91
C GLU A 44 96.20 79.13 30.42
N GLU A 45 97.17 78.72 29.60
CA GLU A 45 97.10 78.89 28.15
C GLU A 45 95.90 78.15 27.55
N ARG A 46 95.54 76.98 28.08
CA ARG A 46 94.33 76.23 27.67
C ARG A 46 93.05 76.94 28.12
N LEU A 47 93.01 77.52 29.32
CA LEU A 47 91.89 78.32 29.80
C LEU A 47 91.66 79.52 28.88
N ALA A 48 92.72 80.28 28.58
CA ALA A 48 92.67 81.40 27.63
C ALA A 48 92.14 80.96 26.27
N ARG A 49 92.72 79.90 25.68
CA ARG A 49 92.25 79.31 24.40
C ARG A 49 90.75 78.94 24.44
N THR A 50 90.23 78.44 25.57
CA THR A 50 88.79 78.15 25.70
C THR A 50 87.90 79.37 25.94
N ILE A 51 88.44 80.44 26.56
CA ILE A 51 87.73 81.72 26.71
C ILE A 51 87.61 82.40 25.33
N ASP A 52 88.72 82.47 24.58
CA ASP A 52 88.73 83.00 23.21
C ASP A 52 87.69 82.29 22.31
N GLN A 53 87.62 80.96 22.40
CA GLN A 53 86.61 80.15 21.68
C GLN A 53 85.18 80.40 22.15
N ALA A 54 84.96 80.63 23.45
CA ALA A 54 83.65 80.98 24.01
C ALA A 54 83.21 82.40 23.62
N GLU A 55 84.14 83.33 23.45
CA GLU A 55 83.86 84.68 22.95
C GLU A 55 83.63 84.68 21.43
N GLN A 56 84.44 83.95 20.66
CA GLN A 56 84.23 83.77 19.21
C GLN A 56 82.87 83.15 18.91
N SER A 57 82.51 82.03 19.54
CA SER A 57 81.18 81.40 19.35
C SER A 57 80.02 82.26 19.86
N ARG A 58 80.23 83.12 20.88
CA ARG A 58 79.25 84.14 21.27
C ARG A 58 79.10 85.24 20.23
N LEU A 59 80.20 85.69 19.62
CA LEU A 59 80.18 86.66 18.52
C LEU A 59 79.50 86.07 17.28
N GLU A 60 79.79 84.82 16.92
CA GLU A 60 79.11 84.11 15.83
C GLU A 60 77.61 83.94 16.07
N LEU A 61 77.19 83.58 17.29
CA LEU A 61 75.76 83.48 17.63
C LEU A 61 75.08 84.85 17.71
N ALA A 62 75.77 85.88 18.17
CA ALA A 62 75.29 87.26 18.13
C ALA A 62 75.18 87.76 16.68
N GLU A 63 76.14 87.45 15.83
CA GLU A 63 76.14 87.81 14.41
C GLU A 63 75.07 87.01 13.64
N ALA A 64 74.89 85.71 13.90
CA ALA A 64 73.83 84.91 13.29
C ALA A 64 72.44 85.43 13.66
N ARG A 65 72.20 85.74 14.94
CA ARG A 65 70.97 86.41 15.39
C ARG A 65 70.80 87.79 14.77
N ARG A 66 71.89 88.56 14.69
CA ARG A 66 71.91 89.89 14.06
C ARG A 66 71.60 89.80 12.57
N ARG A 67 72.18 88.87 11.81
CA ARG A 67 71.83 88.56 10.41
C ARG A 67 70.36 88.16 10.28
N MET A 68 69.83 87.33 11.18
CA MET A 68 68.39 86.99 11.22
C MET A 68 67.46 88.16 11.62
N THR A 69 68.01 89.30 12.07
CA THR A 69 67.24 90.50 12.49
C THR A 69 67.44 91.68 11.52
N GLU A 70 68.64 91.84 10.97
CA GLU A 70 69.03 92.87 9.99
C GLU A 70 68.83 92.42 8.55
N SER A 71 68.70 91.12 8.29
CA SER A 71 67.91 90.61 7.17
C SER A 71 66.50 90.29 7.66
N PRO A 72 65.57 91.27 7.73
CA PRO A 72 64.18 90.91 7.59
C PRO A 72 64.07 90.16 6.27
N GLN A 73 63.61 88.90 6.31
CA GLN A 73 63.17 88.21 5.10
C GLN A 73 62.14 89.13 4.45
N ASN A 74 62.43 89.71 3.28
CA ASN A 74 61.57 90.75 2.71
C ASN A 74 60.15 90.18 2.62
N PRO A 75 59.12 90.86 3.17
CA PRO A 75 57.77 90.30 3.23
C PRO A 75 57.22 90.00 1.83
N ASP A 76 57.71 90.73 0.82
CA ASP A 76 57.42 90.50 -0.60
C ASP A 76 58.09 89.22 -1.15
N GLU A 77 59.36 88.94 -0.81
CA GLU A 77 60.05 87.68 -1.18
C GLU A 77 59.44 86.45 -0.48
N LEU A 78 59.01 86.61 0.78
CA LEU A 78 58.24 85.59 1.48
C LEU A 78 56.86 85.41 0.83
N GLY A 79 56.21 86.49 0.40
CA GLY A 79 54.96 86.46 -0.35
C GLY A 79 55.10 85.74 -1.68
N GLU A 80 56.17 86.00 -2.44
CA GLU A 80 56.46 85.34 -3.71
C GLU A 80 56.75 83.85 -3.52
N ARG A 81 57.63 83.47 -2.57
CA ARG A 81 57.84 82.05 -2.20
C ARG A 81 56.56 81.37 -1.72
N LEU A 82 55.76 82.03 -0.88
CA LEU A 82 54.50 81.48 -0.40
C LEU A 82 53.51 81.29 -1.56
N SER A 83 53.45 82.24 -2.51
CA SER A 83 52.62 82.12 -3.71
C SER A 83 53.05 80.94 -4.59
N GLN A 84 54.36 80.69 -4.70
CA GLN A 84 54.88 79.57 -5.48
C GLN A 84 54.67 78.22 -4.79
N ILE A 85 54.76 78.17 -3.45
CA ILE A 85 54.39 77.00 -2.64
C ILE A 85 52.88 76.72 -2.75
N LEU A 86 52.04 77.76 -2.65
CA LEU A 86 50.59 77.62 -2.81
C LEU A 86 50.20 77.18 -4.22
N LYS A 87 50.87 77.71 -5.25
CA LYS A 87 50.68 77.27 -6.64
C LYS A 87 51.10 75.81 -6.83
N LEU A 88 52.28 75.43 -6.34
CA LEU A 88 52.77 74.05 -6.44
C LEU A 88 51.85 73.08 -5.68
N ALA A 89 51.39 73.45 -4.47
CA ALA A 89 50.43 72.67 -3.69
C ALA A 89 49.05 72.61 -4.35
N GLN A 90 48.63 73.63 -5.10
CA GLN A 90 47.40 73.61 -5.89
C GLN A 90 47.53 72.71 -7.13
N GLU A 91 48.69 72.72 -7.80
CA GLU A 91 49.00 71.83 -8.92
C GLU A 91 49.12 70.37 -8.45
N GLU A 92 49.77 70.11 -7.31
CA GLU A 92 49.86 68.79 -6.67
C GLU A 92 48.48 68.29 -6.18
N ALA A 93 47.67 69.16 -5.56
CA ALA A 93 46.31 68.82 -5.16
C ALA A 93 45.37 68.58 -6.36
N ALA A 94 45.61 69.21 -7.50
CA ALA A 94 44.90 68.93 -8.74
C ALA A 94 45.32 67.57 -9.33
N ALA A 95 46.63 67.31 -9.43
CA ALA A 95 47.17 66.05 -9.92
C ALA A 95 46.75 64.85 -9.05
N ASN A 96 46.76 65.00 -7.72
CA ASN A 96 46.30 63.97 -6.78
C ASN A 96 44.79 63.69 -6.91
N LYS A 97 43.97 64.73 -7.16
CA LYS A 97 42.54 64.53 -7.48
C LYS A 97 42.35 63.79 -8.80
N GLU A 98 43.05 64.19 -9.86
CA GLU A 98 42.95 63.54 -11.16
C GLU A 98 43.39 62.07 -11.10
N ALA A 99 44.48 61.78 -10.38
CA ALA A 99 44.93 60.41 -10.09
C ALA A 99 43.86 59.62 -9.30
N SER A 100 43.35 60.18 -8.20
CA SER A 100 42.29 59.56 -7.38
C SER A 100 41.01 59.29 -8.19
N GLU A 101 40.62 60.21 -9.09
CA GLU A 101 39.46 60.04 -9.97
C GLU A 101 39.73 59.03 -11.10
N ALA A 102 40.97 58.90 -11.57
CA ALA A 102 41.35 57.89 -12.56
C ALA A 102 41.37 56.49 -11.94
N GLU A 103 41.89 56.34 -10.72
CA GLU A 103 41.84 55.09 -9.94
C GLU A 103 40.40 54.71 -9.57
N ALA A 104 39.59 55.67 -9.10
CA ALA A 104 38.17 55.43 -8.81
C ALA A 104 37.34 55.09 -10.06
N ARG A 105 37.72 55.58 -11.25
CA ARG A 105 37.13 55.16 -12.54
C ARG A 105 37.53 53.73 -12.88
N ARG A 106 38.84 53.43 -12.89
CA ARG A 106 39.37 52.07 -13.14
C ARG A 106 38.75 51.03 -12.23
N LEU A 107 38.65 51.29 -10.92
CA LEU A 107 38.07 50.37 -9.95
C LEU A 107 36.58 50.10 -10.23
N ARG A 108 35.81 51.14 -10.60
CA ARG A 108 34.40 50.97 -10.99
C ARG A 108 34.28 50.17 -12.29
N GLU A 109 35.14 50.42 -13.27
CA GLU A 109 35.16 49.69 -14.55
C GLU A 109 35.53 48.21 -14.35
N THR A 110 36.54 47.89 -13.53
CA THR A 110 36.89 46.49 -13.21
C THR A 110 35.79 45.79 -12.42
N SER A 111 35.24 46.41 -11.37
CA SER A 111 34.16 45.80 -10.58
C SER A 111 32.86 45.66 -11.37
N ALA A 112 32.56 46.56 -12.31
CA ALA A 112 31.42 46.41 -13.22
C ALA A 112 31.62 45.23 -14.18
N ALA A 113 32.80 45.11 -14.80
CA ALA A 113 33.12 43.99 -15.69
C ALA A 113 33.16 42.64 -14.95
N GLU A 114 33.61 42.61 -13.70
CA GLU A 114 33.56 41.41 -12.84
C GLU A 114 32.11 41.05 -12.46
N ALA A 115 31.29 42.03 -12.08
CA ALA A 115 29.88 41.80 -11.80
C ALA A 115 29.10 41.30 -13.03
N GLU A 116 29.36 41.86 -14.23
CA GLU A 116 28.76 41.42 -15.49
C GLU A 116 29.16 39.97 -15.83
N ARG A 117 30.44 39.61 -15.68
CA ARG A 117 30.92 38.22 -15.85
C ARG A 117 30.26 37.26 -14.87
N LEU A 118 30.15 37.63 -13.59
CA LEU A 118 29.50 36.80 -12.56
C LEU A 118 28.00 36.62 -12.86
N VAL A 119 27.28 37.68 -13.23
CA VAL A 119 25.86 37.61 -13.61
C VAL A 119 25.66 36.78 -14.87
N THR A 120 26.57 36.85 -15.85
CA THR A 120 26.51 36.07 -17.09
C THR A 120 26.75 34.58 -16.80
N SER A 121 27.83 34.25 -16.09
CA SER A 121 28.15 32.88 -15.69
C SER A 121 27.06 32.25 -14.81
N ALA A 122 26.47 33.01 -13.88
CA ALA A 122 25.36 32.53 -13.05
C ALA A 122 24.07 32.27 -13.86
N ARG A 123 23.82 33.03 -14.93
CA ARG A 123 22.71 32.77 -15.87
C ARG A 123 22.96 31.52 -16.70
N GLU A 124 24.15 31.41 -17.30
CA GLU A 124 24.56 30.22 -18.08
C GLU A 124 24.47 28.94 -17.23
N GLN A 125 24.92 28.98 -15.98
CA GLN A 125 24.78 27.87 -15.03
C GLN A 125 23.31 27.57 -14.70
N ALA A 126 22.50 28.59 -14.41
CA ALA A 126 21.08 28.40 -14.10
C ALA A 126 20.29 27.81 -15.28
N ASP A 127 20.58 28.25 -16.50
CA ASP A 127 19.91 27.76 -17.72
C ASP A 127 20.43 26.38 -18.13
N ALA A 128 21.71 26.06 -17.90
CA ALA A 128 22.24 24.69 -18.03
C ALA A 128 21.60 23.72 -17.03
N ILE A 129 21.43 24.13 -15.76
CA ILE A 129 20.73 23.34 -14.72
C ILE A 129 19.26 23.12 -15.11
N ARG A 130 18.58 24.15 -15.63
CA ARG A 130 17.19 24.04 -16.13
C ARG A 130 17.09 23.07 -17.30
N ALA A 131 17.99 23.17 -18.29
CA ALA A 131 18.00 22.28 -19.44
C ALA A 131 18.24 20.82 -19.04
N ALA A 132 19.21 20.56 -18.15
CA ALA A 132 19.48 19.22 -17.63
C ALA A 132 18.30 18.67 -16.82
N ALA A 133 17.68 19.48 -15.95
CA ALA A 133 16.51 19.06 -15.17
C ALA A 133 15.28 18.79 -16.05
N GLN A 134 15.08 19.58 -17.10
CA GLN A 134 14.01 19.37 -18.09
C GLN A 134 14.24 18.07 -18.88
N GLU A 135 15.45 17.84 -19.39
CA GLU A 135 15.79 16.60 -20.11
C GLU A 135 15.65 15.37 -19.20
N GLU A 136 16.08 15.45 -17.94
CA GLU A 136 15.96 14.36 -16.99
C GLU A 136 14.48 14.10 -16.59
N ALA A 137 13.65 15.14 -16.52
CA ALA A 137 12.21 14.99 -16.34
C ALA A 137 11.52 14.37 -17.56
N GLU A 138 11.86 14.79 -18.78
CA GLU A 138 11.34 14.22 -20.02
C GLU A 138 11.73 12.75 -20.18
N ARG A 139 12.98 12.39 -19.87
CA ARG A 139 13.45 11.00 -19.82
C ARG A 139 12.65 10.17 -18.80
N ARG A 140 12.48 10.66 -17.56
CA ARG A 140 11.68 9.98 -16.53
C ARG A 140 10.22 9.78 -16.96
N VAL A 141 9.61 10.77 -17.61
CA VAL A 141 8.24 10.66 -18.13
C VAL A 141 8.19 9.62 -19.25
N ALA A 142 9.12 9.63 -20.20
CA ALA A 142 9.17 8.65 -21.28
C ALA A 142 9.38 7.20 -20.77
N ASP A 143 10.25 6.99 -19.78
CA ASP A 143 10.45 5.69 -19.14
C ASP A 143 9.22 5.23 -18.34
N ALA A 144 8.54 6.16 -17.65
CA ALA A 144 7.29 5.89 -16.93
C ALA A 144 6.13 5.55 -17.88
N THR A 145 6.00 6.24 -19.03
CA THR A 145 4.99 5.88 -20.03
C THR A 145 5.32 4.55 -20.70
N ALA A 146 6.58 4.34 -21.11
CA ALA A 146 6.98 3.10 -21.77
C ALA A 146 6.91 1.86 -20.86
N THR A 147 7.08 2.02 -19.54
CA THR A 147 6.83 0.93 -18.58
C THR A 147 5.33 0.71 -18.36
N SER A 148 4.53 1.78 -18.24
CA SER A 148 3.07 1.69 -18.11
C SER A 148 2.42 1.02 -19.32
N GLU A 149 2.85 1.36 -20.54
CA GLU A 149 2.39 0.74 -21.79
C GLU A 149 2.72 -0.75 -21.85
N ARG A 150 3.92 -1.17 -21.43
CA ARG A 150 4.29 -2.59 -21.35
C ARG A 150 3.44 -3.34 -20.33
N LEU A 151 3.17 -2.76 -19.16
CA LEU A 151 2.33 -3.36 -18.12
C LEU A 151 0.87 -3.50 -18.60
N LEU A 152 0.33 -2.50 -19.30
CA LEU A 152 -1.01 -2.55 -19.90
C LEU A 152 -1.09 -3.60 -21.03
N ALA A 153 -0.06 -3.68 -21.89
CA ALA A 153 0.00 -4.69 -22.95
C ALA A 153 0.13 -6.11 -22.39
N GLN A 154 0.94 -6.32 -21.34
CA GLN A 154 1.05 -7.60 -20.66
C GLN A 154 -0.28 -7.98 -19.98
N ALA A 155 -0.85 -7.09 -19.17
CA ALA A 155 -2.13 -7.34 -18.50
C ALA A 155 -3.27 -7.61 -19.50
N GLY A 156 -3.25 -6.97 -20.67
CA GLY A 156 -4.14 -7.28 -21.78
C GLY A 156 -3.96 -8.69 -22.32
N ALA A 157 -2.71 -9.10 -22.59
CA ALA A 157 -2.40 -10.46 -23.06
C ALA A 157 -2.74 -11.54 -22.02
N ASP A 158 -2.49 -11.29 -20.73
CA ASP A 158 -2.83 -12.20 -19.63
C ASP A 158 -4.36 -12.31 -19.45
N ALA A 159 -5.10 -11.20 -19.62
CA ALA A 159 -6.57 -11.19 -19.63
C ALA A 159 -7.16 -11.91 -20.85
N GLU A 160 -6.60 -11.73 -22.04
CA GLU A 160 -7.02 -12.46 -23.25
C GLU A 160 -6.70 -13.96 -23.13
N GLY A 161 -5.54 -14.32 -22.57
CA GLY A 161 -5.14 -15.71 -22.33
C GLY A 161 -6.06 -16.42 -21.33
N THR A 162 -6.37 -15.78 -20.20
CA THR A 162 -7.29 -16.32 -19.18
C THR A 162 -8.73 -16.43 -19.69
N LEU A 163 -9.23 -15.43 -20.43
CA LEU A 163 -10.54 -15.51 -21.10
C LEU A 163 -10.57 -16.60 -22.19
N GLY A 164 -9.47 -16.81 -22.91
CA GLY A 164 -9.32 -17.88 -23.89
C GLY A 164 -9.37 -19.27 -23.25
N ALA A 165 -8.62 -19.46 -22.16
CA ALA A 165 -8.61 -20.70 -21.39
C ALA A 165 -10.00 -21.02 -20.79
N ALA A 166 -10.63 -20.07 -20.11
CA ALA A 166 -11.95 -20.25 -19.51
C ALA A 166 -13.04 -20.55 -20.55
N ARG A 167 -12.96 -19.97 -21.76
CA ARG A 167 -13.86 -20.31 -22.87
C ARG A 167 -13.62 -21.73 -23.38
N ALA A 168 -12.37 -22.14 -23.56
CA ALA A 168 -12.04 -23.50 -24.00
C ALA A 168 -12.49 -24.57 -22.99
N GLU A 169 -12.33 -24.31 -21.70
CA GLU A 169 -12.81 -25.17 -20.61
C GLU A 169 -14.34 -25.24 -20.55
N ALA A 170 -15.03 -24.11 -20.72
CA ALA A 170 -16.49 -24.08 -20.82
C ALA A 170 -17.00 -24.84 -22.06
N ASP A 171 -16.35 -24.70 -23.22
CA ASP A 171 -16.70 -25.43 -24.45
C ASP A 171 -16.40 -26.94 -24.34
N GLU A 172 -15.37 -27.36 -23.60
CA GLU A 172 -15.12 -28.77 -23.28
C GLU A 172 -16.18 -29.32 -22.32
N THR A 173 -16.47 -28.61 -21.25
CA THR A 173 -17.52 -28.97 -20.28
C THR A 173 -18.89 -29.12 -20.96
N LEU A 174 -19.24 -28.18 -21.85
CA LEU A 174 -20.47 -28.24 -22.66
C LEU A 174 -20.45 -29.37 -23.70
N ARG A 175 -19.29 -29.82 -24.18
CA ARG A 175 -19.17 -30.98 -25.08
C ARG A 175 -19.30 -32.29 -24.31
N SER A 176 -18.66 -32.45 -23.15
CA SER A 176 -18.82 -33.65 -22.31
C SER A 176 -20.25 -33.81 -21.82
N ALA A 177 -20.85 -32.75 -21.25
CA ALA A 177 -22.23 -32.78 -20.76
C ALA A 177 -23.26 -33.14 -21.86
N ARG A 178 -23.06 -32.65 -23.10
CA ARG A 178 -23.89 -33.06 -24.25
C ARG A 178 -23.68 -34.52 -24.63
N ALA A 179 -22.44 -34.98 -24.75
CA ALA A 179 -22.13 -36.37 -25.07
C ALA A 179 -22.64 -37.36 -23.99
N GLU A 180 -22.60 -36.97 -22.72
CA GLU A 180 -23.17 -37.73 -21.60
C GLU A 180 -24.70 -37.75 -21.65
N GLY A 181 -25.34 -36.61 -21.90
CA GLY A 181 -26.80 -36.53 -22.10
C GLY A 181 -27.29 -37.37 -23.28
N GLU A 182 -26.56 -37.36 -24.41
CA GLU A 182 -26.85 -38.19 -25.57
C GLU A 182 -26.70 -39.70 -25.27
N ARG A 183 -25.66 -40.09 -24.51
CA ARG A 183 -25.49 -41.48 -24.04
C ARG A 183 -26.65 -41.90 -23.12
N GLN A 184 -27.04 -41.06 -22.17
CA GLN A 184 -28.15 -41.33 -21.25
C GLN A 184 -29.49 -41.43 -22.00
N LEU A 185 -29.78 -40.52 -22.92
CA LEU A 185 -30.98 -40.57 -23.77
C LEU A 185 -31.00 -41.82 -24.67
N SER A 186 -29.86 -42.24 -25.20
CA SER A 186 -29.73 -43.47 -25.99
C SER A 186 -29.99 -44.72 -25.13
N ALA A 187 -29.38 -44.79 -23.94
CA ALA A 187 -29.59 -45.89 -23.00
C ALA A 187 -31.06 -46.00 -22.55
N ALA A 188 -31.68 -44.87 -22.16
CA ALA A 188 -33.08 -44.83 -21.74
C ALA A 188 -34.05 -45.20 -22.88
N ARG A 189 -33.74 -44.85 -24.14
CA ARG A 189 -34.51 -45.29 -25.31
C ARG A 189 -34.41 -46.81 -25.52
N MET A 190 -33.20 -47.37 -25.51
CA MET A 190 -33.02 -48.82 -25.66
C MET A 190 -33.70 -49.62 -24.53
N GLU A 191 -33.69 -49.10 -23.29
CA GLU A 191 -34.40 -49.73 -22.18
C GLU A 191 -35.93 -49.61 -22.33
N ALA A 192 -36.46 -48.45 -22.71
CA ALA A 192 -37.89 -48.27 -22.97
C ALA A 192 -38.37 -49.17 -24.13
N GLU A 193 -37.60 -49.26 -25.22
CA GLU A 193 -37.88 -50.17 -26.35
C GLU A 193 -37.88 -51.64 -25.90
N ARG A 194 -36.90 -52.06 -25.09
CA ARG A 194 -36.87 -53.41 -24.50
C ARG A 194 -38.11 -53.69 -23.65
N LEU A 195 -38.48 -52.76 -22.75
CA LEU A 195 -39.66 -52.91 -21.88
C LEU A 195 -40.97 -52.93 -22.69
N LEU A 196 -41.08 -52.16 -23.77
CA LEU A 196 -42.23 -52.20 -24.67
C LEU A 196 -42.32 -53.54 -25.43
N VAL A 197 -41.20 -54.08 -25.91
CA VAL A 197 -41.15 -55.41 -26.54
C VAL A 197 -41.52 -56.51 -25.54
N GLU A 198 -41.01 -56.44 -24.31
CA GLU A 198 -41.34 -57.42 -23.25
C GLU A 198 -42.82 -57.35 -22.86
N ALA A 199 -43.34 -56.16 -22.51
CA ALA A 199 -44.74 -55.98 -22.14
C ALA A 199 -45.70 -56.38 -23.27
N ARG A 200 -45.32 -56.12 -24.54
CA ARG A 200 -46.06 -56.59 -25.71
C ARG A 200 -46.04 -58.12 -25.82
N GLY A 201 -44.88 -58.75 -25.65
CA GLY A 201 -44.77 -60.22 -25.68
C GLY A 201 -45.57 -60.88 -24.55
N GLN A 202 -45.57 -60.29 -23.35
CA GLN A 202 -46.42 -60.72 -22.24
C GLN A 202 -47.92 -60.57 -22.58
N ALA A 203 -48.34 -59.46 -23.17
CA ALA A 203 -49.73 -59.23 -23.57
C ALA A 203 -50.18 -60.19 -24.69
N GLU A 204 -49.36 -60.42 -25.71
CA GLU A 204 -49.62 -61.38 -26.79
C GLU A 204 -49.70 -62.83 -26.25
N ALA A 205 -48.85 -63.20 -25.28
CA ALA A 205 -48.92 -64.48 -24.59
C ALA A 205 -50.19 -64.62 -23.71
N MET A 206 -50.61 -63.57 -23.00
CA MET A 206 -51.86 -63.55 -22.24
C MET A 206 -53.09 -63.69 -23.14
N LEU A 207 -53.11 -63.01 -24.29
CA LEU A 207 -54.17 -63.13 -25.29
C LEU A 207 -54.22 -64.54 -25.89
N ALA A 208 -53.06 -65.13 -26.23
CA ALA A 208 -53.00 -66.51 -26.71
C ALA A 208 -53.52 -67.52 -25.66
N ALA A 209 -53.12 -67.37 -24.39
CA ALA A 209 -53.62 -68.20 -23.29
C ALA A 209 -55.12 -68.00 -23.02
N ALA A 210 -55.64 -66.77 -23.17
CA ALA A 210 -57.06 -66.49 -23.08
C ALA A 210 -57.84 -67.16 -24.23
N GLN A 211 -57.37 -67.04 -25.47
CA GLN A 211 -58.00 -67.68 -26.63
C GLN A 211 -57.98 -69.21 -26.52
N GLN A 212 -56.89 -69.81 -26.02
CA GLN A 212 -56.82 -71.25 -25.74
C GLN A 212 -57.88 -71.68 -24.70
N ARG A 213 -58.09 -70.89 -23.64
CA ARG A 213 -59.13 -71.14 -22.62
C ARG A 213 -60.54 -71.00 -23.20
N VAL A 214 -60.79 -70.01 -24.06
CA VAL A 214 -62.06 -69.85 -24.78
C VAL A 214 -62.31 -71.06 -25.67
N ASN A 215 -61.37 -71.43 -26.55
CA ASN A 215 -61.50 -72.59 -27.44
C ASN A 215 -61.76 -73.90 -26.65
N ALA A 216 -61.07 -74.11 -25.53
CA ALA A 216 -61.27 -75.29 -24.68
C ALA A 216 -62.63 -75.29 -23.95
N LEU A 217 -63.13 -74.11 -23.57
CA LEU A 217 -64.46 -73.94 -22.98
C LEU A 217 -65.57 -74.13 -24.02
N ASP A 218 -65.36 -73.66 -25.25
CA ASP A 218 -66.27 -73.87 -26.38
C ASP A 218 -66.32 -75.35 -26.77
N GLU A 219 -65.17 -76.04 -26.83
CA GLU A 219 -65.10 -77.48 -27.11
C GLU A 219 -65.78 -78.31 -25.99
N HIS A 220 -65.54 -77.95 -24.73
CA HIS A 220 -66.22 -78.56 -23.58
C HIS A 220 -67.74 -78.28 -23.59
N THR A 221 -68.14 -77.08 -23.97
CA THR A 221 -69.57 -76.70 -24.09
C THR A 221 -70.22 -77.43 -25.26
N GLY A 222 -69.56 -77.53 -26.40
CA GLY A 222 -70.01 -78.34 -27.54
C GLY A 222 -70.17 -79.81 -27.20
N ARG A 223 -69.20 -80.40 -26.47
CA ARG A 223 -69.31 -81.77 -25.94
C ARG A 223 -70.49 -81.92 -24.97
N ARG A 224 -70.73 -80.96 -24.08
CA ARG A 224 -71.88 -80.96 -23.16
C ARG A 224 -73.23 -80.79 -23.88
N VAL A 225 -73.31 -79.91 -24.89
CA VAL A 225 -74.51 -79.72 -25.71
C VAL A 225 -74.81 -80.98 -26.51
N ALA A 226 -73.80 -81.58 -27.17
CA ALA A 226 -73.97 -82.85 -27.88
C ALA A 226 -74.48 -83.97 -26.96
N TYR A 227 -73.89 -84.12 -25.76
CA TYR A 227 -74.34 -85.10 -24.76
C TYR A 227 -75.78 -84.83 -24.27
N LEU A 228 -76.16 -83.56 -24.06
CA LEU A 228 -77.53 -83.19 -23.68
C LEU A 228 -78.53 -83.40 -24.83
N THR A 229 -78.13 -83.17 -26.09
CA THR A 229 -78.96 -83.46 -27.27
C THR A 229 -79.14 -84.96 -27.48
N ASP A 230 -78.08 -85.75 -27.33
CA ASP A 230 -78.13 -87.22 -27.42
C ASP A 230 -79.02 -87.83 -26.33
N THR A 231 -78.77 -87.48 -25.06
CA THR A 231 -79.61 -87.91 -23.93
C THR A 231 -81.05 -87.41 -24.02
N HIS A 232 -81.30 -86.20 -24.53
CA HIS A 232 -82.67 -85.72 -24.80
C HIS A 232 -83.33 -86.54 -25.92
N THR A 233 -82.60 -86.85 -26.99
CA THR A 233 -83.10 -87.67 -28.10
C THR A 233 -83.45 -89.08 -27.62
N GLU A 234 -82.60 -89.70 -26.79
CA GLU A 234 -82.86 -90.99 -26.16
C GLU A 234 -84.05 -90.93 -25.19
N VAL A 235 -84.19 -89.86 -24.39
CA VAL A 235 -85.36 -89.67 -23.52
C VAL A 235 -86.64 -89.53 -24.34
N VAL A 236 -86.64 -88.79 -25.45
CA VAL A 236 -87.79 -88.66 -26.36
C VAL A 236 -88.09 -89.99 -27.07
N ARG A 237 -87.06 -90.74 -27.49
CA ARG A 237 -87.20 -92.09 -28.05
C ARG A 237 -87.89 -93.02 -27.05
N ARG A 238 -87.41 -93.01 -25.79
CA ARG A 238 -87.93 -93.84 -24.69
C ARG A 238 -89.31 -93.42 -24.20
N LEU A 239 -89.65 -92.12 -24.26
CA LEU A 239 -91.00 -91.61 -24.04
C LEU A 239 -91.97 -92.06 -25.15
N ASN A 240 -91.53 -92.10 -26.40
CA ASN A 240 -92.33 -92.66 -27.51
C ASN A 240 -92.50 -94.18 -27.37
N GLU A 241 -91.49 -94.92 -26.92
CA GLU A 241 -91.62 -96.35 -26.57
C GLU A 241 -92.65 -96.57 -25.46
N ILE A 242 -92.55 -95.81 -24.35
CA ILE A 242 -93.51 -95.87 -23.24
C ILE A 242 -94.91 -95.44 -23.70
N GLY A 243 -95.03 -94.42 -24.54
CA GLY A 243 -96.28 -93.97 -25.14
C GLY A 243 -96.92 -95.02 -26.05
N SER A 244 -96.11 -95.77 -26.82
CA SER A 244 -96.59 -96.91 -27.61
C SER A 244 -97.04 -98.06 -26.73
N VAL A 245 -96.31 -98.40 -25.66
CA VAL A 245 -96.69 -99.46 -24.71
C VAL A 245 -97.95 -99.09 -23.93
N LEU A 246 -98.11 -97.82 -23.54
CA LEU A 246 -99.33 -97.31 -22.91
C LEU A 246 -100.49 -97.28 -23.91
N GLY A 247 -100.24 -96.90 -25.17
CA GLY A 247 -101.22 -96.96 -26.26
C GLY A 247 -101.71 -98.38 -26.53
N ASP A 248 -100.81 -99.36 -26.57
CA ASP A 248 -101.11 -100.79 -26.66
C ASP A 248 -101.92 -101.28 -25.44
N LEU A 249 -101.56 -100.83 -24.23
CA LEU A 249 -102.25 -101.20 -23.00
C LEU A 249 -103.67 -100.64 -22.96
N MET A 250 -103.84 -99.35 -23.31
CA MET A 250 -105.15 -98.72 -23.48
C MET A 250 -105.96 -99.35 -24.61
N HIS A 251 -105.33 -99.77 -25.72
CA HIS A 251 -106.03 -100.51 -26.77
C HIS A 251 -106.52 -101.86 -26.28
N ARG A 252 -105.75 -102.57 -25.45
CA ARG A 252 -106.19 -103.83 -24.80
C ARG A 252 -107.31 -103.58 -23.80
N GLU A 253 -107.24 -102.50 -23.02
CA GLU A 253 -108.28 -102.07 -22.08
C GLU A 253 -109.60 -101.74 -22.80
N THR A 254 -109.56 -100.89 -23.84
CA THR A 254 -110.77 -100.56 -24.62
C THR A 254 -111.29 -101.74 -25.45
N ALA A 255 -110.41 -102.64 -25.90
CA ALA A 255 -110.82 -103.87 -26.60
C ALA A 255 -111.36 -104.97 -25.67
N ALA A 256 -111.02 -104.94 -24.37
CA ALA A 256 -111.58 -105.86 -23.37
C ALA A 256 -113.07 -105.57 -23.08
N GLY A 257 -113.50 -104.32 -23.27
CA GLY A 257 -114.87 -103.89 -23.01
C GLY A 257 -115.17 -103.67 -21.51
N PRO A 258 -116.33 -103.09 -21.18
CA PRO A 258 -116.65 -102.71 -19.80
C PRO A 258 -117.00 -103.94 -18.95
N LEU A 259 -116.15 -104.21 -17.95
CA LEU A 259 -116.50 -105.03 -16.79
C LEU A 259 -117.04 -104.14 -15.65
N ILE A 260 -117.73 -104.77 -14.71
CA ILE A 260 -118.78 -104.13 -13.88
C ILE A 260 -118.23 -103.57 -12.56
N ASP A 261 -118.92 -102.53 -12.09
CA ASP A 261 -118.80 -101.89 -10.76
C ASP A 261 -118.69 -102.91 -9.60
N GLU A 262 -117.54 -102.92 -8.92
CA GLU A 262 -117.31 -103.63 -7.64
C GLU A 262 -116.94 -102.62 -6.54
N ALA A 263 -117.94 -101.86 -6.09
CA ALA A 263 -117.79 -100.99 -4.94
C ALA A 263 -117.69 -101.78 -3.62
N ALA A 264 -116.73 -101.37 -2.77
CA ALA A 264 -116.63 -101.62 -1.33
C ALA A 264 -116.12 -102.99 -0.81
N VAL A 265 -114.80 -103.13 -0.71
CA VAL A 265 -114.15 -103.75 0.47
C VAL A 265 -113.05 -102.83 1.02
N LEU A 266 -113.28 -102.25 2.20
CA LEU A 266 -112.24 -101.67 3.08
C LEU A 266 -111.77 -102.79 4.04
N PRO A 267 -110.51 -102.85 4.52
CA PRO A 267 -110.06 -101.94 5.58
C PRO A 267 -108.53 -101.59 5.47
N PRO A 268 -107.77 -101.34 6.56
CA PRO A 268 -107.42 -99.99 7.02
C PRO A 268 -105.93 -99.62 6.81
N ALA A 269 -105.61 -98.35 7.05
CA ALA A 269 -104.25 -97.82 6.93
C ALA A 269 -103.34 -98.18 8.13
N PRO A 270 -102.02 -98.35 7.90
CA PRO A 270 -101.00 -98.17 8.92
C PRO A 270 -100.40 -96.75 8.86
N GLN A 271 -100.63 -95.96 9.91
CA GLN A 271 -99.65 -94.96 10.36
C GLN A 271 -98.64 -95.66 11.31
N VAL A 272 -97.56 -94.95 11.70
CA VAL A 272 -96.49 -95.25 12.71
C VAL A 272 -95.10 -95.19 12.04
N HIS A 273 -94.46 -94.01 12.03
CA HIS A 273 -93.30 -93.62 12.88
C HIS A 273 -91.95 -94.10 12.28
N ALA A 274 -90.87 -93.32 12.16
CA ALA A 274 -90.24 -92.30 13.03
C ALA A 274 -89.44 -92.92 14.20
N ILE A 275 -88.37 -92.22 14.63
CA ILE A 275 -87.27 -92.68 15.52
C ILE A 275 -86.29 -93.61 14.75
N ALA A 276 -85.00 -93.33 14.47
CA ALA A 276 -83.94 -92.41 14.94
C ALA A 276 -82.91 -93.01 15.94
N ALA A 277 -81.64 -92.67 15.68
CA ALA A 277 -80.44 -92.78 16.55
C ALA A 277 -79.97 -94.18 17.04
N GLY A 278 -78.64 -94.40 17.01
CA GLY A 278 -78.02 -95.66 17.43
C GLY A 278 -76.49 -95.74 17.28
N ALA A 279 -75.75 -94.67 17.59
CA ALA A 279 -74.29 -94.75 17.84
C ALA A 279 -74.04 -95.30 19.27
N PRO A 280 -72.86 -95.86 19.60
CA PRO A 280 -71.62 -95.08 19.92
C PRO A 280 -70.39 -95.55 19.10
N ASP A 281 -69.12 -95.14 19.32
CA ASP A 281 -68.46 -94.40 20.41
C ASP A 281 -67.33 -93.52 19.82
N GLN A 282 -67.23 -92.22 20.15
CA GLN A 282 -66.29 -91.58 21.10
C GLN A 282 -64.78 -91.88 20.91
N GLY A 283 -63.88 -90.89 20.90
CA GLY A 283 -64.11 -89.42 20.96
C GLY A 283 -62.84 -88.58 21.17
N HIS A 284 -63.05 -87.27 21.31
CA HIS A 284 -62.12 -86.22 21.80
C HIS A 284 -60.92 -85.79 20.89
N ASP A 285 -60.54 -84.51 20.82
CA ASP A 285 -61.09 -83.32 21.49
C ASP A 285 -60.92 -81.97 20.73
N GLN A 286 -61.82 -81.03 21.07
CA GLN A 286 -61.69 -79.56 21.22
C GLN A 286 -60.50 -78.80 20.56
N SER A 287 -60.62 -77.59 20.00
CA SER A 287 -61.65 -76.50 20.01
C SER A 287 -61.28 -75.43 18.92
N TYR A 288 -61.80 -74.20 18.75
CA TYR A 288 -62.72 -73.30 19.51
C TYR A 288 -63.49 -72.35 18.52
N GLU A 289 -63.96 -71.17 18.98
CA GLU A 289 -64.72 -70.13 18.24
C GLU A 289 -63.78 -69.08 17.58
N GLN A 290 -64.20 -68.10 16.75
CA GLN A 290 -65.37 -67.20 16.83
C GLN A 290 -65.70 -66.50 15.48
N ARG A 291 -66.87 -65.84 15.39
CA ARG A 291 -67.34 -65.08 14.21
C ARG A 291 -67.54 -63.60 14.54
N HIS A 292 -67.46 -62.71 13.54
CA HIS A 292 -68.54 -61.75 13.26
C HIS A 292 -68.39 -61.12 11.86
N GLU A 293 -69.52 -60.83 11.21
CA GLU A 293 -69.59 -59.95 10.02
C GLU A 293 -69.94 -58.52 10.46
N LEU A 294 -69.54 -57.53 9.65
CA LEU A 294 -70.37 -56.38 9.24
C LEU A 294 -69.72 -55.62 8.08
N VAL A 295 -70.54 -54.88 7.32
CA VAL A 295 -70.14 -54.06 6.17
C VAL A 295 -70.75 -52.68 6.32
N GLU A 296 -69.96 -51.61 6.15
CA GLU A 296 -70.44 -50.29 5.74
C GLU A 296 -69.28 -49.45 5.15
N ASP A 297 -69.61 -48.52 4.24
CA ASP A 297 -68.73 -47.52 3.59
C ASP A 297 -69.48 -46.19 3.56
N PRO A 298 -68.85 -45.06 3.95
CA PRO A 298 -68.76 -43.99 2.96
C PRO A 298 -67.49 -43.11 3.03
N ARG A 299 -66.83 -43.00 1.87
CA ARG A 299 -66.23 -41.78 1.27
C ARG A 299 -66.17 -40.47 2.08
N GLN A 300 -64.95 -39.92 2.19
CA GLN A 300 -64.59 -38.49 2.05
C GLN A 300 -63.03 -38.35 2.12
N ALA A 301 -62.34 -37.28 1.73
CA ALA A 301 -62.43 -36.28 0.64
C ALA A 301 -61.22 -35.30 0.81
N LEU A 302 -60.95 -34.44 -0.19
CA LEU A 302 -59.83 -33.47 -0.25
C LEU A 302 -58.44 -34.13 -0.41
N GLU A 303 -57.45 -33.63 -1.17
CA GLU A 303 -56.91 -32.25 -1.38
C GLU A 303 -56.08 -31.74 -0.18
N ALA A 304 -54.89 -31.13 -0.35
CA ALA A 304 -54.03 -30.94 -1.53
C ALA A 304 -52.57 -30.72 -1.09
N ALA A 305 -51.65 -30.55 -2.05
CA ALA A 305 -50.35 -29.90 -1.78
C ALA A 305 -50.57 -28.39 -1.47
N PRO A 306 -49.59 -27.73 -0.82
CA PRO A 306 -48.77 -26.83 -1.63
C PRO A 306 -47.28 -26.76 -1.23
N SER A 307 -46.52 -25.99 -2.00
CA SER A 307 -45.11 -25.64 -1.81
C SER A 307 -44.93 -24.27 -1.12
N GLY A 308 -43.75 -24.06 -0.52
CA GLY A 308 -43.28 -22.78 0.05
C GLY A 308 -42.57 -23.01 1.39
N HIS A 309 -41.25 -22.84 1.56
CA HIS A 309 -40.38 -21.64 1.58
C HIS A 309 -40.42 -20.82 2.88
N GLU A 310 -39.28 -20.21 3.20
CA GLU A 310 -38.91 -19.50 4.44
C GLU A 310 -38.76 -20.43 5.67
N ALA A 311 -37.66 -20.57 6.42
CA ALA A 311 -36.46 -19.78 6.77
C ALA A 311 -36.49 -19.25 8.22
N ASN A 312 -35.69 -19.85 9.11
CA ASN A 312 -34.76 -19.16 10.02
C ASN A 312 -33.97 -20.13 10.93
N ASP A 313 -32.88 -19.62 11.50
CA ASP A 313 -31.84 -20.31 12.25
C ASP A 313 -32.24 -20.96 13.58
N ALA A 314 -31.50 -22.01 13.97
CA ALA A 314 -30.75 -22.01 15.25
C ALA A 314 -29.67 -23.12 15.29
N ALA A 315 -28.43 -22.73 15.64
CA ALA A 315 -27.33 -23.49 16.27
C ALA A 315 -27.17 -25.01 15.99
N THR A 316 -25.98 -25.54 15.66
CA THR A 316 -24.75 -25.39 16.46
C THR A 316 -23.51 -25.83 15.67
N GLY A 317 -22.43 -25.03 15.68
CA GLY A 317 -21.12 -25.39 15.14
C GLY A 317 -20.06 -24.36 15.57
N GLN A 318 -18.86 -24.80 15.94
CA GLN A 318 -17.86 -23.96 16.62
C GLN A 318 -16.65 -23.66 15.73
N GLY A 319 -16.14 -22.42 15.78
CA GLY A 319 -14.89 -22.00 15.12
C GLY A 319 -14.88 -20.48 14.89
N PRO A 320 -14.12 -19.68 15.66
CA PRO A 320 -14.12 -18.22 15.54
C PRO A 320 -13.18 -17.70 14.44
N THR A 321 -13.47 -16.49 14.00
CA THR A 321 -12.66 -15.65 13.11
C THR A 321 -11.69 -14.76 13.89
N ASP A 322 -10.53 -14.49 13.31
CA ASP A 322 -9.73 -13.25 13.39
C ASP A 322 -8.81 -13.26 12.14
N GLY A 323 -8.46 -12.15 11.48
CA GLY A 323 -8.85 -10.75 11.68
C GLY A 323 -7.85 -9.83 10.98
N ASP A 324 -8.20 -9.26 9.83
CA ASP A 324 -7.33 -8.33 9.08
C ASP A 324 -7.49 -6.89 9.59
N GLU A 325 -6.46 -6.34 10.24
CA GLU A 325 -6.23 -4.88 10.33
C GLU A 325 -4.73 -4.57 10.17
N ASP A 326 -4.40 -3.50 9.44
CA ASP A 326 -3.03 -3.02 9.23
C ASP A 326 -2.43 -2.38 10.50
N ASP A 327 -1.16 -2.64 10.81
CA ASP A 327 -0.34 -1.68 11.58
C ASP A 327 1.15 -1.75 11.21
N ALA A 328 1.89 -0.69 11.55
CA ALA A 328 3.12 -0.30 10.86
C ALA A 328 4.38 -1.13 11.20
N VAL A 329 5.17 -1.44 10.16
CA VAL A 329 6.54 -1.97 10.31
C VAL A 329 7.46 -0.88 10.89
N LEU A 330 7.74 -0.98 12.19
CA LEU A 330 8.67 -0.09 12.89
C LEU A 330 10.08 -0.71 12.92
N ILE A 331 11.05 0.01 12.37
CA ILE A 331 12.43 -0.46 12.16
C ILE A 331 13.17 -0.66 13.49
N VAL A 332 13.76 -1.84 13.66
CA VAL A 332 14.88 -2.09 14.59
C VAL A 332 15.97 -2.80 13.80
N ASP A 333 16.97 -2.04 13.34
CA ASP A 333 18.19 -2.58 12.73
C ASP A 333 19.23 -2.86 13.83
N ASP A 334 19.96 -3.96 13.72
CA ASP A 334 20.82 -4.47 14.81
C ASP A 334 22.30 -4.09 14.61
N GLY A 335 23.03 -3.97 15.72
CA GLY A 335 24.20 -3.11 15.83
C GLY A 335 25.42 -3.51 14.98
N ARG A 336 25.94 -2.52 14.24
CA ARG A 336 27.39 -2.43 13.94
C ARG A 336 27.97 -1.10 14.43
N HIS A 337 28.83 -1.18 15.45
CA HIS A 337 29.70 -0.08 15.86
C HIS A 337 31.03 -0.13 15.10
N GLU A 338 31.40 0.94 14.39
CA GLU A 338 32.81 1.31 14.20
C GLU A 338 33.02 2.84 14.31
N ASN A 339 33.75 3.22 15.37
CA ASN A 339 34.69 4.35 15.52
C ASN A 339 34.51 5.65 14.69
N GLY A 340 34.33 6.81 15.37
CA GLY A 340 34.72 8.10 14.76
C GLY A 340 34.33 9.40 15.49
N HIS A 341 35.34 10.08 16.06
CA HIS A 341 35.44 11.54 16.29
C HIS A 341 34.30 12.33 16.98
N ASP A 342 34.49 12.47 18.29
CA ASP A 342 34.34 13.71 19.09
C ASP A 342 34.32 15.06 18.32
N VAL A 343 33.22 15.82 18.48
CA VAL A 343 33.17 17.30 18.47
C VAL A 343 32.07 17.74 19.45
N THR A 344 32.34 18.76 20.27
CA THR A 344 31.38 19.28 21.27
C THR A 344 30.51 20.43 20.73
N PRO A 345 29.24 20.53 21.18
CA PRO A 345 28.46 21.77 21.10
C PRO A 345 28.51 22.54 22.43
N SER A 346 28.83 23.83 22.38
CA SER A 346 28.65 24.77 23.49
C SER A 346 27.77 25.94 23.01
N PRO A 347 26.78 26.42 23.79
CA PRO A 347 25.78 27.38 23.32
C PRO A 347 26.16 28.84 23.61
N GLU A 348 25.59 29.77 22.84
CA GLU A 348 25.30 31.15 23.28
C GLU A 348 23.93 31.59 22.73
N ASP A 349 23.20 32.36 23.54
CA ASP A 349 21.83 32.79 23.26
C ASP A 349 21.73 34.01 22.33
N THR A 350 20.59 34.19 21.65
CA THR A 350 19.82 35.43 21.81
C THR A 350 18.35 35.29 21.39
N ASP A 351 17.44 35.55 22.33
CA ASP A 351 16.02 35.79 22.06
C ASP A 351 15.79 37.10 21.28
N VAL A 352 14.99 37.06 20.21
CA VAL A 352 14.22 38.24 19.78
C VAL A 352 12.82 37.83 19.29
N ASN A 353 11.85 37.80 20.19
CA ASN A 353 10.47 37.42 19.88
C ASN A 353 9.58 38.66 19.74
N LEU A 354 9.38 39.15 18.51
CA LEU A 354 8.63 40.40 18.25
C LEU A 354 7.54 40.27 17.16
N GLY A 355 6.30 40.21 17.63
CA GLY A 355 5.31 41.21 17.21
C GLY A 355 4.67 41.07 15.82
N ARG A 356 3.65 40.21 15.73
CA ARG A 356 2.51 40.29 14.79
C ARG A 356 2.29 41.69 14.17
N VAL A 357 2.47 41.81 12.85
CA VAL A 357 1.91 42.91 12.04
C VAL A 357 1.00 42.33 10.95
N ARG A 358 -0.30 42.65 11.00
CA ARG A 358 -1.23 42.38 9.88
C ARG A 358 -0.97 43.41 8.78
N ARG A 359 -0.59 42.98 7.58
CA ARG A 359 -0.57 43.86 6.40
C ARG A 359 -2.00 44.02 5.87
N ALA A 360 -2.59 45.19 6.06
CA ALA A 360 -3.78 45.60 5.32
C ALA A 360 -3.43 45.89 3.85
N LEU A 361 -4.39 45.71 2.95
CA LEU A 361 -4.28 46.22 1.58
C LEU A 361 -4.57 47.74 1.59
N PRO A 362 -3.83 48.56 0.85
CA PRO A 362 -4.23 49.94 0.57
C PRO A 362 -5.30 49.98 -0.54
N ASP A 363 -6.15 51.02 -0.49
CA ASP A 363 -7.27 51.20 -1.41
C ASP A 363 -6.85 51.54 -2.84
N GLY A 364 -7.64 51.07 -3.82
CA GLY A 364 -7.53 51.49 -5.22
C GLY A 364 -8.59 52.52 -5.55
N GLU A 365 -8.21 53.80 -5.72
CA GLU A 365 -9.16 54.86 -6.06
C GLU A 365 -9.69 54.77 -7.50
N SER A 366 -11.01 54.67 -7.60
CA SER A 366 -11.88 55.45 -8.49
C SER A 366 -11.43 55.72 -9.93
N VAL A 367 -12.00 54.95 -10.88
CA VAL A 367 -12.22 55.40 -12.27
C VAL A 367 -13.62 54.97 -12.73
N ALA A 368 -14.29 55.85 -13.48
CA ALA A 368 -15.51 55.63 -14.31
C ALA A 368 -16.91 55.81 -13.68
N ASN A 369 -17.52 56.95 -14.03
CA ASN A 369 -18.87 57.09 -14.62
C ASN A 369 -20.05 56.25 -14.07
N LYS A 370 -20.94 56.90 -13.32
CA LYS A 370 -22.12 57.57 -13.93
C LYS A 370 -22.83 58.55 -12.98
#